data_AF-A0A6A4RF23-F1
#
_entry.id   AF-A0A6A4RF23-F1
#
_cell.length_a   1.000
_cell.length_b   1.000
_cell.length_c   1.000
_cell.angle_alpha   90.00
_cell.angle_beta   90.00
_cell.angle_gamma   90.00
#
_symmetry.space_group_name_H-M   'P 1'
#
loop_
_entity.id
_entity.type
_entity.pdbx_description
1 polymer ?
#
loop_
_entity_poly.entity_id
_entity_poly.type
_entity_poly.pdbx_seq_one_letter_code
_entity_poly.pdbx_strand_id
1 'polypeptide(L)'
;MTDILKHFEHPFPYGEFSHNLFDDTEFALRFELGGEDVSTDRPLKRFIQAYDRATSVATEVFSDTGCLWMLSSVYGDAEPRKKRLKPFKLCGLKKNNFQYLGAVSQKGNPDFDEDDDEVFRHWDAAELEDLGQLREVIWLALGCELGIRPASFADIYFVDFKKGIVLYAYDDRGMDVSAVRKEDLMSLYRNRNPWLLEYGFDEMKAVFEG
;
A
#
# COMPACT_ATOMS: atom_id res chain seq x y z
N MET A 1 13.94 5.17 -17.45
CA MET A 1 12.94 4.84 -16.44
C MET A 1 13.63 4.94 -15.10
N THR A 2 13.15 5.77 -14.18
CA THR A 2 13.74 5.86 -12.85
C THR A 2 13.31 4.62 -12.07
N ASP A 3 14.28 3.87 -11.58
CA ASP A 3 14.08 2.72 -10.70
C ASP A 3 14.36 3.18 -9.27
N ILE A 4 13.31 3.24 -8.44
CA ILE A 4 13.39 3.58 -7.02
C ILE A 4 13.60 2.34 -6.16
N LEU A 5 13.38 1.13 -6.68
CA LEU A 5 13.55 -0.11 -5.93
C LEU A 5 15.00 -0.64 -5.98
N LYS A 6 15.84 -0.15 -6.90
CA LYS A 6 17.30 -0.44 -6.96
C LYS A 6 18.08 -0.25 -5.66
N HIS A 7 17.52 0.44 -4.67
CA HIS A 7 18.10 0.61 -3.33
C HIS A 7 17.99 -0.66 -2.47
N PHE A 8 17.21 -1.64 -2.91
CA PHE A 8 16.94 -2.89 -2.22
C PHE A 8 17.32 -4.09 -3.11
N GLU A 9 17.73 -5.19 -2.48
CA GLU A 9 17.81 -6.48 -3.17
C GLU A 9 16.40 -7.09 -3.19
N HIS A 10 15.82 -7.25 -4.38
CA HIS A 10 14.45 -7.69 -4.53
C HIS A 10 14.20 -8.51 -5.81
N PRO A 11 13.13 -9.33 -5.83
CA PRO A 11 12.74 -10.10 -7.01
C PRO A 11 11.70 -9.39 -7.91
N PHE A 12 11.16 -8.23 -7.50
CA PHE A 12 10.14 -7.54 -8.29
C PHE A 12 10.60 -7.18 -9.71
N PRO A 13 9.75 -7.37 -10.75
CA PRO A 13 10.12 -7.12 -12.15
C PRO A 13 9.95 -5.65 -12.58
N TYR A 14 9.59 -4.76 -11.68
CA TYR A 14 9.30 -3.35 -11.93
C TYR A 14 10.17 -2.43 -11.07
N GLY A 15 10.30 -1.16 -11.47
CA GLY A 15 11.17 -0.17 -10.82
C GLY A 15 10.48 0.74 -9.80
N GLU A 16 9.15 0.70 -9.69
CA GLU A 16 8.34 1.36 -8.66
C GLU A 16 7.02 0.61 -8.48
N PHE A 17 6.28 0.87 -7.39
CA PHE A 17 4.97 0.26 -7.16
C PHE A 17 3.85 1.13 -7.74
N SER A 18 2.98 0.54 -8.56
CA SER A 18 1.84 1.22 -9.17
C SER A 18 0.72 1.53 -8.17
N HIS A 19 -0.11 2.52 -8.49
CA HIS A 19 -1.36 2.77 -7.79
C HIS A 19 -2.41 1.68 -8.12
N ASN A 20 -2.31 1.03 -9.29
CA ASN A 20 -3.14 -0.10 -9.71
C ASN A 20 -2.42 -1.44 -9.48
N LEU A 21 -1.95 -1.66 -8.24
CA LEU A 21 -1.10 -2.80 -7.91
C LEU A 21 -1.70 -4.15 -8.34
N PHE A 22 -3.00 -4.35 -8.17
CA PHE A 22 -3.69 -5.56 -8.63
C PHE A 22 -3.59 -5.80 -10.14
N ASP A 23 -3.86 -4.76 -10.94
CA ASP A 23 -3.95 -4.88 -12.39
C ASP A 23 -2.56 -5.00 -13.04
N ASP A 24 -1.53 -4.45 -12.38
CA ASP A 24 -0.15 -4.44 -12.86
C ASP A 24 0.69 -5.64 -12.40
N THR A 25 0.10 -6.58 -11.64
CA THR A 25 0.84 -7.74 -11.11
C THR A 25 0.12 -9.07 -11.33
N GLU A 26 0.89 -10.11 -11.66
CA GLU A 26 0.33 -11.42 -12.03
C GLU A 26 -0.33 -12.14 -10.84
N PHE A 27 0.31 -12.10 -9.66
CA PHE A 27 -0.21 -12.72 -8.45
C PHE A 27 -0.64 -11.65 -7.47
N ALA A 28 -1.91 -11.26 -7.55
CA ALA A 28 -2.49 -10.23 -6.70
C ALA A 28 -3.83 -10.66 -6.12
N LEU A 29 -4.09 -10.19 -4.90
CA LEU A 29 -5.38 -10.28 -4.23
C LEU A 29 -5.87 -8.88 -3.92
N ARG A 30 -7.09 -8.57 -4.34
CA ARG A 30 -7.78 -7.30 -4.03
C ARG A 30 -8.83 -7.55 -2.95
N PHE A 31 -8.72 -6.84 -1.85
CA PHE A 31 -9.59 -6.97 -0.69
C PHE A 31 -10.58 -5.81 -0.61
N GLU A 32 -11.82 -6.13 -0.29
CA GLU A 32 -12.83 -5.18 0.15
C GLU A 32 -12.68 -4.94 1.66
N LEU A 33 -12.28 -3.73 2.04
CA LEU A 33 -12.06 -3.38 3.44
C LEU A 33 -13.34 -2.93 4.14
N GLY A 34 -14.13 -2.14 3.44
CA GLY A 34 -15.21 -1.42 4.09
C GLY A 34 -16.55 -2.15 4.10
N GLY A 35 -16.77 -3.16 3.25
CA GLY A 35 -18.01 -3.94 3.20
C GLY A 35 -19.21 -3.20 2.62
N GLU A 36 -20.10 -3.90 1.94
CA GLU A 36 -21.36 -3.32 1.44
C GLU A 36 -22.30 -2.87 2.58
N ASP A 37 -22.28 -3.57 3.72
CA ASP A 37 -23.19 -3.34 4.86
C ASP A 37 -22.81 -2.15 5.76
N VAL A 38 -21.70 -1.45 5.45
CA VAL A 38 -21.22 -0.32 6.26
C VAL A 38 -21.11 0.93 5.40
N SER A 39 -22.13 1.79 5.49
CA SER A 39 -22.16 3.12 4.87
C SER A 39 -21.07 4.05 5.42
N THR A 40 -20.55 4.90 4.55
CA THR A 40 -19.66 6.03 4.87
C THR A 40 -20.35 7.13 5.69
N ASP A 41 -21.69 7.15 5.76
CA ASP A 41 -22.47 8.03 6.67
C ASP A 41 -22.15 7.78 8.15
N ARG A 42 -21.61 6.59 8.46
CA ARG A 42 -21.07 6.24 9.78
C ARG A 42 -19.55 6.09 9.68
N PRO A 43 -18.79 7.20 9.49
CA PRO A 43 -17.37 7.13 9.15
C PRO A 43 -16.54 6.40 10.20
N LEU A 44 -16.88 6.51 11.49
CA LEU A 44 -16.20 5.74 12.55
C LEU A 44 -16.44 4.24 12.43
N LYS A 45 -17.67 3.81 12.11
CA LYS A 45 -17.98 2.38 11.92
C LYS A 45 -17.26 1.84 10.69
N ARG A 46 -17.28 2.61 9.59
CA ARG A 46 -16.56 2.30 8.34
C ARG A 46 -15.07 2.16 8.58
N PHE A 47 -14.46 3.13 9.25
CA PHE A 47 -13.04 3.15 9.56
C PHE A 47 -12.62 1.95 10.42
N ILE A 48 -13.34 1.67 11.52
CA ILE A 48 -13.02 0.54 12.41
C ILE A 48 -13.03 -0.77 11.62
N GLN A 49 -14.05 -1.00 10.79
CA GLN A 49 -14.12 -2.22 9.99
C GLN A 49 -12.98 -2.32 8.97
N ALA A 50 -12.74 -1.25 8.22
CA ALA A 50 -11.67 -1.22 7.21
C ALA A 50 -10.30 -1.45 7.86
N TYR A 51 -10.03 -0.80 9.00
CA TYR A 51 -8.83 -0.96 9.79
C TYR A 51 -8.67 -2.39 10.32
N ASP A 52 -9.72 -2.99 10.88
CA ASP A 52 -9.69 -4.36 11.39
C ASP A 52 -9.42 -5.37 10.27
N ARG A 53 -10.05 -5.22 9.09
CA ARG A 53 -9.79 -6.09 7.93
C ARG A 53 -8.37 -5.91 7.39
N ALA A 54 -7.93 -4.67 7.17
CA ALA A 54 -6.61 -4.35 6.64
C ALA A 54 -5.49 -4.89 7.54
N THR A 55 -5.58 -4.61 8.85
CA THR A 55 -4.58 -5.09 9.81
C THR A 55 -4.60 -6.59 9.99
N SER A 56 -5.75 -7.25 9.85
CA SER A 56 -5.86 -8.72 9.87
C SER A 56 -5.13 -9.36 8.68
N VAL A 57 -5.34 -8.84 7.47
CA VAL A 57 -4.64 -9.29 6.26
C VAL A 57 -3.14 -9.00 6.37
N ALA A 58 -2.77 -7.78 6.74
CA ALA A 58 -1.37 -7.37 6.86
C ALA A 58 -0.61 -8.18 7.91
N THR A 59 -1.23 -8.45 9.06
CA THR A 59 -0.63 -9.30 10.11
C THR A 59 -0.43 -10.73 9.61
N GLU A 60 -1.37 -11.28 8.83
CA GLU A 60 -1.26 -12.65 8.32
C GLU A 60 -0.14 -12.77 7.28
N VAL A 61 -0.12 -11.90 6.28
CA VAL A 61 0.85 -11.97 5.18
C VAL A 61 2.29 -11.67 5.63
N PHE A 62 2.47 -10.83 6.66
CA PHE A 62 3.80 -10.48 7.20
C PHE A 62 4.12 -11.19 8.53
N SER A 63 3.36 -12.21 8.92
CA SER A 63 3.52 -12.88 10.22
C SER A 63 4.89 -13.50 10.46
N ASP A 64 5.57 -13.93 9.40
CA ASP A 64 6.89 -14.55 9.39
C ASP A 64 7.93 -13.69 8.65
N THR A 65 7.65 -12.39 8.46
CA THR A 65 8.59 -11.45 7.84
C THR A 65 9.72 -11.10 8.80
N GLY A 66 10.97 -11.22 8.32
CA GLY A 66 12.16 -10.87 9.10
C GLY A 66 12.57 -9.40 8.99
N CYS A 67 12.16 -8.71 7.92
CA CYS A 67 12.46 -7.31 7.65
C CYS A 67 11.32 -6.73 6.82
N LEU A 68 10.59 -5.77 7.38
CA LEU A 68 9.42 -5.16 6.76
C LEU A 68 9.70 -3.69 6.50
N TRP A 69 9.51 -3.26 5.26
CA TRP A 69 9.67 -1.87 4.86
C TRP A 69 8.32 -1.22 4.66
N MET A 70 8.23 0.07 4.97
CA MET A 70 7.21 0.95 4.41
C MET A 70 7.85 1.85 3.35
N LEU A 71 7.17 1.97 2.20
CA LEU A 71 7.47 2.96 1.18
C LEU A 71 6.30 3.94 1.12
N SER A 72 6.56 5.20 1.41
CA SER A 72 5.58 6.27 1.25
C SER A 72 5.84 7.02 -0.04
N SER A 73 4.79 7.25 -0.83
CA SER A 73 4.85 8.06 -2.03
C SER A 73 3.96 9.30 -1.92
N VAL A 74 4.42 10.45 -2.42
CA VAL A 74 3.61 11.67 -2.54
C VAL A 74 3.85 12.36 -3.88
N TYR A 75 2.77 12.83 -4.50
CA TYR A 75 2.83 13.63 -5.71
C TYR A 75 3.15 15.10 -5.38
N GLY A 76 3.90 15.76 -6.26
CA GLY A 76 4.25 17.18 -6.14
C GLY A 76 5.09 17.70 -7.30
N ASP A 77 5.67 18.88 -7.12
CA ASP A 77 6.58 19.51 -8.08
C ASP A 77 7.94 18.78 -8.12
N ALA A 78 8.94 19.31 -8.83
CA ALA A 78 10.28 18.72 -8.90
C ALA A 78 10.96 18.48 -7.53
N GLU A 79 10.59 19.25 -6.49
CA GLU A 79 11.11 19.13 -5.13
C GLU A 79 10.03 18.61 -4.17
N PRO A 80 10.33 17.62 -3.32
CA PRO A 80 9.32 17.00 -2.49
C PRO A 80 8.86 17.93 -1.36
N ARG A 81 7.57 17.86 -1.02
CA ARG A 81 6.97 18.63 0.08
C ARG A 81 7.73 18.40 1.40
N LYS A 82 8.12 19.50 2.07
CA LYS A 82 8.97 19.48 3.28
C LYS A 82 8.39 18.70 4.48
N LYS A 83 7.06 18.62 4.59
CA LYS A 83 6.36 18.03 5.75
C LYS A 83 5.68 16.69 5.45
N ARG A 84 5.97 16.07 4.29
CA ARG A 84 5.34 14.79 3.87
C ARG A 84 5.53 13.65 4.89
N LEU A 85 6.67 13.62 5.58
CA LEU A 85 6.98 12.59 6.59
C LEU A 85 6.46 12.92 8.00
N LYS A 86 5.84 14.08 8.20
CA LYS A 86 5.40 14.54 9.53
C LYS A 86 4.39 13.58 10.20
N PRO A 87 3.38 13.02 9.49
CA PRO A 87 2.41 12.12 10.11
C PRO A 87 3.06 10.89 10.78
N PHE A 88 4.08 10.30 10.14
CA PHE A 88 4.74 9.08 10.60
C PHE A 88 5.49 9.21 11.92
N LYS A 89 5.76 10.44 12.38
CA LYS A 89 6.32 10.67 13.73
C LYS A 89 5.41 10.11 14.83
N LEU A 90 4.09 10.06 14.59
CA LEU A 90 3.12 9.49 15.53
C LEU A 90 3.24 7.97 15.64
N CYS A 91 3.85 7.32 14.64
CA CYS A 91 4.15 5.88 14.63
C CYS A 91 5.59 5.59 15.06
N GLY A 92 6.26 6.52 15.76
CA GLY A 92 7.68 6.37 16.14
C GLY A 92 8.70 6.66 15.03
N LEU A 93 8.29 6.80 13.77
CA LEU A 93 9.18 7.03 12.63
C LEU A 93 9.55 8.51 12.49
N LYS A 94 10.78 8.85 12.85
CA LYS A 94 11.35 10.20 12.71
C LYS A 94 11.93 10.38 11.31
N LYS A 95 12.16 11.63 10.90
CA LYS A 95 12.77 11.95 9.59
C LYS A 95 14.05 11.15 9.28
N ASN A 96 14.89 10.89 10.28
CA ASN A 96 16.16 10.18 10.10
C ASN A 96 16.00 8.65 9.95
N ASN A 97 14.80 8.10 10.20
CA ASN A 97 14.46 6.72 9.87
C ASN A 97 14.20 6.55 8.37
N PHE A 98 13.95 7.63 7.64
CA PHE A 98 13.60 7.58 6.22
C PHE A 98 14.82 7.80 5.33
N GLN A 99 14.95 6.94 4.32
CA GLN A 99 15.78 7.14 3.16
C GLN A 99 14.92 7.71 2.02
N TYR A 100 15.36 8.82 1.42
CA TYR A 100 14.74 9.32 0.20
C TYR A 100 15.25 8.51 -1.00
N LEU A 101 14.35 7.83 -1.70
CA LEU A 101 14.70 6.93 -2.81
C LEU A 101 14.83 7.67 -4.14
N GLY A 102 14.13 8.79 -4.29
CA GLY A 102 14.11 9.61 -5.50
C GLY A 102 12.70 10.02 -5.90
N ALA A 103 12.58 10.48 -7.14
CA ALA A 103 11.31 10.89 -7.75
C ALA A 103 11.14 10.26 -9.13
N VAL A 104 9.91 9.91 -9.48
CA VAL A 104 9.53 9.43 -10.81
C VAL A 104 8.62 10.47 -11.46
N SER A 105 9.04 11.00 -12.61
CA SER A 105 8.21 11.90 -13.43
C SER A 105 6.98 11.14 -13.91
N GLN A 106 5.80 11.76 -13.73
CA GLN A 106 4.51 11.20 -14.13
C GLN A 106 4.07 11.72 -15.51
N LYS A 107 5.00 12.33 -16.26
CA LYS A 107 4.72 12.80 -17.61
C LYS A 107 4.25 11.65 -18.51
N GLY A 108 3.08 11.83 -19.13
CA GLY A 108 2.45 10.81 -19.97
C GLY A 108 1.68 9.73 -19.21
N ASN A 109 1.51 9.89 -17.89
CA ASN A 109 0.55 9.12 -17.13
C ASN A 109 -0.88 9.60 -17.50
N PRO A 110 -1.78 8.71 -17.95
CA PRO A 110 -3.13 9.07 -18.37
C PRO A 110 -4.01 9.65 -17.26
N ASP A 111 -3.62 9.51 -15.99
CA ASP A 111 -4.34 10.09 -14.85
C ASP A 111 -3.99 11.57 -14.60
N PHE A 112 -3.02 12.11 -15.33
CA PHE A 112 -2.60 13.51 -15.26
C PHE A 112 -2.85 14.19 -16.62
N ASP A 113 -3.42 15.39 -16.60
CA ASP A 113 -3.66 16.13 -17.83
C ASP A 113 -2.33 16.51 -18.50
N GLU A 114 -2.24 16.38 -19.83
CA GLU A 114 -1.02 16.74 -20.59
C GLU A 114 -0.64 18.22 -20.44
N ASP A 115 -1.61 19.06 -20.07
CA ASP A 115 -1.47 20.49 -19.84
C ASP A 115 -1.05 20.86 -18.40
N ASP A 116 -0.99 19.89 -17.47
CA ASP A 116 -0.49 20.12 -16.12
C ASP A 116 1.03 20.31 -16.11
N ASP A 117 1.52 21.12 -15.16
CA ASP A 117 2.94 21.21 -14.86
C ASP A 117 3.53 19.82 -14.58
N GLU A 118 4.82 19.59 -14.86
CA GLU A 118 5.44 18.27 -14.66
C GLU A 118 5.28 17.80 -13.21
N VAL A 119 4.46 16.76 -13.01
CA VAL A 119 4.22 16.13 -11.71
C VAL A 119 5.24 15.04 -11.44
N PHE A 120 5.77 15.03 -10.23
CA PHE A 120 6.71 14.03 -9.73
C PHE A 120 6.09 13.24 -8.58
N ARG A 121 6.27 11.92 -8.61
CA ARG A 121 5.98 11.02 -7.49
C ARG A 121 7.24 10.78 -6.69
N HIS A 122 7.28 11.32 -5.47
CA HIS A 122 8.43 11.24 -4.58
C HIS A 122 8.32 10.07 -3.63
N TRP A 123 9.42 9.33 -3.47
CA TRP A 123 9.45 8.10 -2.69
C TRP A 123 10.40 8.21 -1.50
N ASP A 124 9.92 7.85 -0.33
CA ASP A 124 10.72 7.67 0.88
C ASP A 124 10.45 6.27 1.46
N ALA A 125 11.48 5.65 2.02
CA ALA A 125 11.38 4.33 2.65
C ALA A 125 11.88 4.35 4.08
N ALA A 126 11.22 3.60 4.94
CA ALA A 126 11.68 3.31 6.31
C ALA A 126 11.43 1.84 6.63
N GLU A 127 12.36 1.23 7.36
CA GLU A 127 12.14 -0.08 7.95
C GLU A 127 11.21 0.05 9.16
N LEU A 128 10.28 -0.89 9.30
CA LEU A 128 9.37 -0.98 10.44
C LEU A 128 9.97 -1.84 11.54
N GLU A 129 9.81 -1.41 12.79
CA GLU A 129 10.32 -2.11 13.97
C GLU A 129 9.58 -3.43 14.23
N ASP A 130 8.25 -3.42 14.08
CA ASP A 130 7.39 -4.58 14.31
C ASP A 130 5.99 -4.45 13.66
N LEU A 131 5.16 -5.48 13.82
CA LEU A 131 3.77 -5.48 13.35
C LEU A 131 2.86 -4.50 14.10
N GLY A 132 3.26 -4.00 15.27
CA GLY A 132 2.58 -2.91 15.96
C GLY A 132 2.71 -1.60 15.19
N GLN A 133 3.94 -1.25 14.80
CA GLN A 133 4.22 -0.07 13.98
C GLN A 133 3.53 -0.15 12.60
N LEU A 134 3.50 -1.33 11.98
CA LEU A 134 2.71 -1.59 10.77
C LEU A 134 1.25 -1.16 10.93
N ARG A 135 0.59 -1.58 12.03
CA ARG A 135 -0.81 -1.23 12.31
C ARG A 135 -1.00 0.27 12.49
N GLU A 136 -0.09 0.92 13.20
CA GLU A 136 -0.13 2.38 13.37
C GLU A 136 -0.02 3.12 12.02
N VAL A 137 0.79 2.61 11.08
CA VAL A 137 0.91 3.22 9.74
C VAL A 137 -0.33 2.93 8.89
N ILE A 138 -0.93 1.74 8.98
CA ILE A 138 -2.21 1.43 8.31
C ILE A 138 -3.31 2.39 8.78
N TRP A 139 -3.35 2.74 10.08
CA TRP A 139 -4.29 3.75 10.58
C TRP A 139 -4.13 5.07 9.82
N LEU A 140 -2.89 5.52 9.59
CA LEU A 140 -2.62 6.76 8.89
C LEU A 140 -3.10 6.71 7.43
N ALA A 141 -2.91 5.58 6.74
CA ALA A 141 -3.34 5.39 5.35
C ALA A 141 -4.86 5.50 5.20
N LEU A 142 -5.62 4.77 6.03
CA LEU A 142 -7.07 4.68 5.89
C LEU A 142 -7.83 5.90 6.41
N GLY A 143 -7.22 6.72 7.27
CA GLY A 143 -7.94 7.76 7.98
C GLY A 143 -8.35 8.95 7.11
N CYS A 144 -7.70 9.17 5.97
CA CYS A 144 -7.82 10.40 5.18
C CYS A 144 -9.24 10.64 4.66
N GLU A 145 -9.76 9.69 3.87
CA GLU A 145 -11.04 9.79 3.16
C GLU A 145 -12.25 9.87 4.10
N LEU A 146 -12.14 9.31 5.29
CA LEU A 146 -13.21 9.30 6.30
C LEU A 146 -13.11 10.46 7.31
N GLY A 147 -12.17 11.39 7.13
CA GLY A 147 -11.96 12.52 8.04
C GLY A 147 -11.43 12.11 9.42
N ILE A 148 -10.92 10.88 9.56
CA ILE A 148 -10.33 10.38 10.79
C ILE A 148 -8.91 10.93 10.94
N ARG A 149 -8.51 11.24 12.18
CA ARG A 149 -7.18 11.78 12.48
C ARG A 149 -6.56 11.01 13.65
N PRO A 150 -5.23 10.77 13.65
CA PRO A 150 -4.26 11.21 12.65
C PRO A 150 -4.39 10.46 11.31
N ALA A 151 -3.90 11.08 10.22
CA ALA A 151 -3.92 10.52 8.86
C ALA A 151 -2.70 11.02 8.05
N SER A 152 -2.37 10.28 7.00
CA SER A 152 -1.43 10.66 5.95
C SER A 152 -2.16 10.76 4.61
N PHE A 153 -1.69 11.63 3.72
CA PHE A 153 -2.15 11.72 2.33
C PHE A 153 -1.18 11.02 1.36
N ALA A 154 -0.21 10.28 1.90
CA ALA A 154 0.75 9.54 1.11
C ALA A 154 0.16 8.17 0.76
N ASP A 155 0.46 7.68 -0.44
CA ASP A 155 0.28 6.26 -0.75
C ASP A 155 1.33 5.50 0.06
N ILE A 156 0.94 4.43 0.73
CA ILE A 156 1.83 3.68 1.61
C ILE A 156 1.81 2.20 1.22
N TYR A 157 2.98 1.71 0.82
CA TYR A 157 3.23 0.33 0.47
C TYR A 157 4.02 -0.33 1.59
N PHE A 158 3.61 -1.53 2.00
CA PHE A 158 4.35 -2.35 2.95
C PHE A 158 5.00 -3.50 2.20
N VAL A 159 6.30 -3.71 2.38
CA VAL A 159 7.10 -4.54 1.49
C VAL A 159 8.03 -5.46 2.28
N ASP A 160 7.92 -6.76 2.02
CA ASP A 160 8.99 -7.71 2.32
C ASP A 160 9.79 -7.93 1.02
N PHE A 161 10.89 -7.20 0.87
CA PHE A 161 11.71 -7.26 -0.35
C PHE A 161 12.30 -8.64 -0.59
N LYS A 162 12.63 -9.38 0.47
CA LYS A 162 13.25 -10.71 0.34
C LYS A 162 12.24 -11.74 -0.16
N LYS A 163 11.00 -11.68 0.34
CA LYS A 163 9.90 -12.55 -0.14
C LYS A 163 9.30 -12.05 -1.44
N GLY A 164 9.50 -10.78 -1.78
CA GLY A 164 8.86 -10.15 -2.93
C GLY A 164 7.36 -10.03 -2.73
N ILE A 165 6.93 -9.61 -1.54
CA ILE A 165 5.53 -9.36 -1.19
C ILE A 165 5.34 -7.86 -0.97
N VAL A 166 4.27 -7.30 -1.52
CA VAL A 166 3.86 -5.92 -1.31
C VAL A 166 2.37 -5.84 -0.97
N LEU A 167 2.03 -4.98 -0.01
CA LEU A 167 0.66 -4.66 0.38
C LEU A 167 0.45 -3.15 0.20
N TYR A 168 -0.67 -2.76 -0.41
CA TYR A 168 -1.07 -1.38 -0.61
C TYR A 168 -2.51 -1.16 -0.16
N ALA A 169 -2.70 -0.48 0.98
CA ALA A 169 -4.02 -0.06 1.46
C ALA A 169 -4.24 1.40 1.07
N TYR A 170 -5.11 1.63 0.08
CA TYR A 170 -5.31 2.96 -0.50
C TYR A 170 -6.35 3.78 0.28
N ASP A 171 -7.49 3.18 0.64
CA ASP A 171 -8.54 3.85 1.41
C ASP A 171 -9.45 2.85 2.13
N ASP A 172 -10.55 3.33 2.72
CA ASP A 172 -11.50 2.50 3.45
C ASP A 172 -12.28 1.50 2.58
N ARG A 173 -12.20 1.59 1.25
CA ARG A 173 -12.88 0.71 0.30
C ARG A 173 -12.05 -0.53 0.02
N GLY A 174 -10.75 -0.40 -0.19
CA GLY A 174 -9.95 -1.55 -0.58
C GLY A 174 -8.45 -1.48 -0.34
N MET A 175 -7.82 -2.62 -0.61
CA MET A 175 -6.40 -2.86 -0.45
C MET A 175 -5.96 -4.00 -1.35
N ASP A 176 -4.77 -3.88 -1.92
CA ASP A 176 -4.16 -4.90 -2.77
C ASP A 176 -2.98 -5.56 -2.04
N VAL A 177 -2.82 -6.88 -2.23
CA VAL A 177 -1.64 -7.63 -1.81
C VAL A 177 -1.12 -8.39 -3.01
N SER A 178 0.13 -8.15 -3.40
CA SER A 178 0.77 -8.88 -4.50
C SER A 178 2.07 -9.54 -4.08
N ALA A 179 2.44 -10.59 -4.80
CA ALA A 179 3.67 -11.33 -4.57
C ALA A 179 4.32 -11.73 -5.90
N VAL A 180 5.62 -11.96 -5.88
CA VAL A 180 6.33 -12.55 -7.04
C VAL A 180 6.07 -14.06 -7.19
N ARG A 181 5.49 -14.70 -6.17
CA ARG A 181 5.15 -16.12 -6.15
C ARG A 181 3.72 -16.33 -5.68
N LYS A 182 2.93 -17.06 -6.47
CA LYS A 182 1.56 -17.45 -6.14
C LYS A 182 1.44 -18.11 -4.77
N GLU A 183 2.37 -19.00 -4.41
CA GLU A 183 2.29 -19.77 -3.15
C GLU A 183 2.25 -18.89 -1.90
N ASP A 184 2.92 -17.73 -1.93
CA ASP A 184 3.03 -16.83 -0.79
C ASP A 184 1.69 -16.14 -0.47
N LEU A 185 0.74 -16.14 -1.41
CA LEU A 185 -0.62 -15.60 -1.22
C LEU A 185 -1.70 -16.69 -1.05
N MET A 186 -1.37 -17.98 -1.21
CA MET A 186 -2.37 -19.07 -1.15
C MET A 186 -3.05 -19.18 0.22
N SER A 187 -2.33 -18.94 1.31
CA SER A 187 -2.92 -18.93 2.66
C SER A 187 -3.96 -17.81 2.76
N LEU A 188 -3.58 -16.61 2.33
CA LEU A 188 -4.42 -15.43 2.41
C LEU A 188 -5.67 -15.58 1.54
N TYR A 189 -5.52 -16.06 0.30
CA TYR A 189 -6.64 -16.34 -0.61
C TYR A 189 -7.69 -17.26 0.02
N ARG A 190 -7.25 -18.33 0.70
CA ARG A 190 -8.15 -19.31 1.34
C ARG A 190 -8.78 -18.77 2.62
N ASN A 191 -7.99 -18.17 3.50
CA ASN A 191 -8.44 -17.77 4.84
C ASN A 191 -9.26 -16.47 4.82
N ARG A 192 -9.00 -15.60 3.85
CA ARG A 192 -9.62 -14.27 3.71
C ARG A 192 -10.52 -14.15 2.48
N ASN A 193 -10.90 -15.27 1.89
CA ASN A 193 -11.81 -15.32 0.74
C ASN A 193 -13.08 -14.44 0.91
N PRO A 194 -13.77 -14.43 2.07
CA PRO A 194 -14.96 -13.61 2.26
C PRO A 194 -14.74 -12.09 2.21
N TRP A 195 -13.49 -11.63 2.19
CA TRP A 195 -13.13 -10.22 2.09
C TRP A 195 -12.48 -9.88 0.75
N LEU A 196 -12.40 -10.82 -0.19
CA LEU A 196 -11.94 -10.51 -1.54
C LEU A 196 -13.00 -9.64 -2.23
N LEU A 197 -12.55 -8.64 -2.97
CA LEU A 197 -13.44 -7.76 -3.72
C LEU A 197 -14.12 -8.57 -4.83
N GLU A 198 -15.45 -8.49 -4.90
CA GLU A 198 -16.22 -9.20 -5.92
C GLU A 198 -15.84 -8.74 -7.34
N TYR A 199 -15.65 -7.43 -7.50
CA TYR A 199 -15.05 -6.85 -8.70
C TYR A 199 -13.54 -7.19 -8.74
N GLY A 200 -13.14 -8.13 -9.60
CA GLY A 200 -11.78 -8.70 -9.60
C GLY A 200 -11.74 -10.18 -9.19
N PHE A 201 -12.86 -10.75 -8.73
CA PHE A 201 -12.87 -12.11 -8.18
C PHE A 201 -12.63 -13.19 -9.23
N ASP A 202 -13.15 -13.03 -10.44
CA ASP A 202 -12.93 -13.98 -11.52
C ASP A 202 -11.46 -14.00 -11.96
N GLU A 203 -10.80 -12.84 -12.01
CA GLU A 203 -9.36 -12.72 -12.25
C GLU A 203 -8.55 -13.44 -11.15
N MET A 204 -8.86 -13.15 -9.87
CA MET A 204 -8.23 -13.85 -8.75
C MET A 204 -8.45 -15.36 -8.81
N LYS A 205 -9.68 -15.80 -9.08
CA LYS A 205 -10.02 -17.22 -9.16
C LYS A 205 -9.25 -17.92 -10.27
N ALA A 206 -9.15 -17.31 -11.44
CA ALA A 206 -8.38 -17.86 -12.56
C ALA A 206 -6.91 -18.07 -12.19
N VAL A 207 -6.33 -17.14 -11.43
CA VAL A 207 -4.94 -17.22 -10.96
C VAL A 207 -4.77 -18.23 -9.83
N PHE A 208 -5.65 -18.25 -8.84
CA PHE A 208 -5.44 -18.98 -7.57
C PHE A 208 -6.06 -20.38 -7.52
N GLU A 209 -7.06 -20.67 -8.36
CA GLU A 209 -7.68 -22.00 -8.51
C GLU A 209 -7.30 -22.72 -9.81
N GLY A 210 -6.64 -22.02 -10.74
CA GLY A 210 -6.04 -22.57 -11.96
C GLY A 210 -4.68 -23.24 -11.75
#